data_AF-A0A317EVN8-F1
#
_entry.id   AF-A0A317EVN8-F1
#
_cell.length_a   1.000
_cell.length_b   1.000
_cell.length_c   1.000
_cell.angle_alpha   90.00
_cell.angle_beta   90.00
_cell.angle_gamma   90.00
#
_symmetry.space_group_name_H-M   'P 1'
#
loop_
_entity.id
_entity.type
_entity.pdbx_description
1 polymer ?
#
loop_
_entity_poly.entity_id
_entity_poly.type
_entity_poly.pdbx_seq_one_letter_code
_entity_poly.pdbx_strand_id
1 'polypeptide(L)'
;MNDGTESPFRDLGLNGRKSKAPLGIGVLEVAILNVKAGLSADFEKAFNEAQKIISSMDGYISHQLKKCIEEADKYILLVNWETLEAHTEGFRGSEAYQDWKKLLHHFYDPFPTVEHYITP
;
A
#
# COMPACT_ATOMS: atom_id res chain seq x y z
N MET A 1 16.25 -13.35 9.14
CA MET A 1 15.51 -14.63 9.24
C MET A 1 14.38 -14.52 8.24
N ASN A 2 14.39 -15.40 7.22
CA ASN A 2 13.35 -15.46 6.18
C ASN A 2 12.02 -15.89 6.79
N ASP A 3 10.94 -15.15 6.57
CA ASP A 3 9.57 -15.65 6.71
C ASP A 3 8.99 -15.93 5.32
N GLY A 4 9.37 -17.10 4.80
CA GLY A 4 8.81 -17.65 3.56
C GLY A 4 7.32 -17.94 3.67
N THR A 5 6.50 -16.91 3.52
CA THR A 5 5.09 -17.08 3.15
C THR A 5 5.03 -17.20 1.64
N GLU A 6 4.88 -18.44 1.18
CA GLU A 6 4.67 -18.73 -0.24
C GLU A 6 3.39 -18.05 -0.72
N SER A 7 3.50 -17.36 -1.87
CA SER A 7 2.38 -16.69 -2.53
C SER A 7 1.28 -17.70 -2.88
N PRO A 8 0.00 -17.42 -2.56
CA PRO A 8 -1.13 -18.35 -2.79
C PRO A 8 -1.48 -18.55 -4.27
N PHE A 9 -0.72 -17.97 -5.21
CA PHE A 9 -1.01 -18.00 -6.64
C PHE A 9 -0.24 -19.07 -7.45
N ARG A 10 0.43 -20.02 -6.78
CA ARG A 10 1.22 -21.05 -7.47
C ARG A 10 0.41 -22.03 -8.33
N ASP A 11 -0.90 -22.13 -8.16
CA ASP A 11 -1.74 -23.11 -8.88
C ASP A 11 -2.46 -22.58 -10.13
N LEU A 12 -2.15 -21.38 -10.63
CA LEU A 12 -2.76 -20.87 -11.87
C LEU A 12 -1.91 -21.03 -13.14
N GLY A 13 -0.73 -21.65 -13.08
CA GLY A 13 0.05 -21.96 -14.28
C GLY A 13 0.46 -20.74 -15.13
N LEU A 14 0.53 -19.55 -14.54
CA LEU A 14 0.93 -18.31 -15.23
C LEU A 14 2.43 -18.04 -15.03
N ASN A 15 3.28 -18.86 -15.65
CA ASN A 15 4.68 -18.51 -15.80
C ASN A 15 4.84 -17.49 -16.95
N GLY A 16 5.19 -16.24 -16.60
CA GLY A 16 5.89 -15.33 -17.51
C GLY A 16 5.06 -14.33 -18.33
N ARG A 17 3.80 -14.04 -17.97
CA ARG A 17 3.08 -12.87 -18.52
C ARG A 17 2.88 -11.85 -17.40
N LYS A 18 3.49 -10.68 -17.53
CA LYS A 18 3.08 -9.47 -16.79
C LYS A 18 1.56 -9.40 -16.89
N SER A 19 0.83 -9.55 -15.79
CA SER A 19 -0.62 -9.55 -15.88
C SER A 19 -1.04 -8.11 -16.12
N LYS A 20 -1.24 -7.74 -17.39
CA LYS A 20 -2.03 -6.55 -17.65
C LYS A 20 -3.42 -6.90 -17.16
N ALA A 21 -3.92 -6.16 -16.17
CA ALA A 21 -5.32 -6.24 -15.80
C ALA A 21 -6.17 -6.13 -17.08
N PRO A 22 -7.30 -6.87 -17.18
CA PRO A 22 -8.19 -6.76 -18.33
C PRO A 22 -8.50 -5.29 -18.62
N LEU A 23 -8.55 -4.91 -19.90
CA LEU A 23 -8.75 -3.52 -20.33
C LEU A 23 -9.93 -2.90 -19.55
N GLY A 24 -9.64 -1.93 -18.67
CA GLY A 24 -10.64 -1.22 -17.87
C GLY A 24 -10.76 -1.61 -16.39
N ILE A 25 -10.07 -2.65 -15.93
CA ILE A 25 -10.13 -3.09 -14.52
C ILE A 25 -8.91 -2.54 -13.75
N GLY A 26 -9.14 -1.65 -12.78
CA GLY A 26 -8.12 -1.13 -11.87
C GLY A 26 -7.93 -1.98 -10.61
N VAL A 27 -7.01 -1.55 -9.75
CA VAL A 27 -6.72 -2.20 -8.47
C VAL A 27 -6.86 -1.22 -7.31
N LEU A 28 -7.63 -1.59 -6.29
CA LEU A 28 -7.69 -0.90 -5.02
C LEU A 28 -6.79 -1.63 -4.01
N GLU A 29 -5.71 -0.98 -3.59
CA GLU A 29 -4.95 -1.34 -2.40
C GLU A 29 -5.71 -0.87 -1.15
N VAL A 30 -5.87 -1.76 -0.18
CA VAL A 30 -6.39 -1.47 1.15
C VAL A 30 -5.32 -1.83 2.16
N ALA A 31 -4.83 -0.83 2.90
CA ALA A 31 -3.85 -1.03 3.97
C ALA A 31 -4.42 -0.60 5.32
N ILE A 32 -4.43 -1.52 6.29
CA ILE A 32 -4.79 -1.22 7.68
C ILE A 32 -3.55 -0.77 8.42
N LEU A 33 -3.55 0.48 8.86
CA LEU A 33 -2.42 1.11 9.54
C LEU A 33 -2.74 1.24 11.04
N ASN A 34 -2.07 0.44 11.86
CA ASN A 34 -2.13 0.58 13.32
C ASN A 34 -0.96 1.45 13.75
N VAL A 35 -1.26 2.70 14.12
CA VAL A 35 -0.28 3.66 14.61
C VAL A 35 -0.06 3.44 16.11
N LYS A 36 1.18 3.56 16.56
CA LYS A 36 1.52 3.50 17.99
C LYS A 36 0.77 4.59 18.76
N ALA A 37 0.26 4.22 19.93
CA ALA A 37 -0.55 5.10 20.77
C ALA A 37 0.10 6.47 20.97
N GLY A 38 -0.68 7.53 20.71
CA GLY A 38 -0.25 8.91 20.91
C GLY A 38 0.61 9.50 19.77
N LEU A 39 0.94 8.74 18.73
CA LEU A 39 1.71 9.23 17.58
C LEU A 39 0.85 9.63 16.38
N SER A 40 -0.48 9.49 16.45
CA SER A 40 -1.41 9.80 15.36
C SER A 40 -1.20 11.17 14.71
N ALA A 41 -1.00 12.23 15.50
CA ALA A 41 -0.84 13.58 14.97
C ALA A 41 0.49 13.75 14.20
N ASP A 42 1.56 13.08 14.61
CA ASP A 42 2.83 13.13 13.92
C ASP A 42 2.85 12.21 12.69
N PHE A 43 2.15 11.08 12.77
CA PHE A 43 1.85 10.24 11.61
C PHE A 43 1.09 11.02 10.54
N GLU A 44 0.04 11.76 10.90
CA GLU A 44 -0.75 12.56 9.95
C GLU A 44 0.12 13.63 9.25
N LYS A 45 1.05 14.28 9.97
CA LYS A 45 2.02 15.22 9.38
C LYS A 45 2.99 14.50 8.43
N ALA A 46 3.58 13.38 8.87
CA ALA A 46 4.49 12.60 8.05
C ALA A 46 3.80 12.05 6.80
N PHE A 47 2.53 11.66 6.91
CA PHE A 47 1.72 11.21 5.79
C PHE A 47 1.47 12.34 4.78
N ASN A 48 1.30 13.59 5.22
CA ASN A 48 1.21 14.74 4.31
C ASN A 48 2.48 14.97 3.47
N GLU A 49 3.63 14.52 3.95
CA GLU A 49 4.87 14.52 3.18
C GLU A 49 4.96 13.28 2.29
N ALA A 50 4.72 12.10 2.86
CA ALA A 50 4.81 10.82 2.17
C ALA A 50 3.81 10.67 1.02
N GLN A 51 2.62 11.27 1.12
CA GLN A 51 1.61 11.19 0.06
C GLN A 51 2.08 11.78 -1.27
N LYS A 52 3.04 12.72 -1.25
CA LYS A 52 3.65 13.29 -2.44
C LYS A 52 4.50 12.26 -3.19
N ILE A 53 5.10 11.31 -2.46
CA ILE A 53 5.92 10.23 -3.00
C ILE A 53 5.04 9.24 -3.74
N ILE A 54 4.00 8.71 -3.09
CA ILE A 54 3.12 7.71 -3.71
C ILE A 54 2.36 8.31 -4.90
N SER A 55 1.99 9.59 -4.83
CA SER A 55 1.28 10.27 -5.93
C SER A 55 2.13 10.54 -7.17
N SER A 56 3.46 10.46 -7.06
CA SER A 56 4.36 10.65 -8.20
C SER A 56 4.74 9.33 -8.88
N MET A 57 4.20 8.21 -8.43
CA MET A 57 4.54 6.90 -8.97
C MET A 57 3.80 6.62 -10.28
N ASP A 58 4.49 5.99 -11.23
CA ASP A 58 3.86 5.48 -12.45
C ASP A 58 2.75 4.48 -12.09
N GLY A 59 1.57 4.65 -12.71
CA GLY A 59 0.40 3.81 -12.46
C GLY A 59 -0.39 4.16 -11.20
N TYR A 60 -0.02 5.20 -10.45
CA TYR A 60 -0.86 5.76 -9.37
C TYR A 60 -2.08 6.49 -9.96
N ILE A 61 -3.26 6.30 -9.36
CA ILE A 61 -4.50 6.98 -9.75
C ILE A 61 -4.97 7.96 -8.67
N SER A 62 -5.15 7.47 -7.44
CA SER A 62 -5.61 8.29 -6.30
C SER A 62 -5.34 7.60 -4.97
N HIS A 63 -5.39 8.34 -3.86
CA HIS A 63 -5.43 7.74 -2.53
C HIS A 63 -6.39 8.46 -1.60
N GLN A 64 -6.78 7.78 -0.51
CA GLN A 64 -7.51 8.34 0.61
C GLN A 64 -6.99 7.73 1.91
N LEU A 65 -6.73 8.58 2.92
CA LEU A 65 -6.49 8.15 4.29
C LEU A 65 -7.77 8.40 5.11
N LYS A 66 -8.29 7.36 5.76
CA LYS A 66 -9.43 7.48 6.68
C LYS A 66 -9.02 7.06 8.08
N LYS A 67 -9.46 7.82 9.06
CA LYS A 67 -9.29 7.51 10.48
C LYS A 67 -10.48 6.68 10.97
N CYS A 68 -10.21 5.63 11.73
CA CYS A 68 -11.25 4.84 12.39
C CYS A 68 -11.90 5.67 13.50
N ILE A 69 -13.22 5.56 13.66
CA ILE A 69 -13.95 6.27 14.72
C ILE A 69 -13.94 5.47 16.03
N GLU A 70 -13.90 4.14 15.96
CA GLU A 70 -13.88 3.22 17.10
C GLU A 70 -12.49 3.08 17.72
N GLU A 71 -11.42 3.22 16.93
CA GLU A 71 -10.03 3.01 17.35
C GLU A 71 -9.17 4.24 16.97
N ALA A 72 -8.75 5.02 17.98
CA ALA A 72 -8.16 6.35 17.77
C ALA A 72 -6.86 6.38 16.96
N ASP A 73 -6.04 5.34 17.09
CA ASP A 73 -4.74 5.23 16.40
C ASP A 73 -4.79 4.24 15.22
N LYS A 74 -5.99 4.01 14.66
CA LYS A 74 -6.17 3.12 13.50
C LYS A 74 -6.64 3.90 12.28
N TYR A 75 -6.01 3.58 11.16
CA TYR A 75 -6.33 4.18 9.86
C TYR A 75 -6.49 3.10 8.80
N ILE A 76 -7.20 3.46 7.73
CA ILE A 76 -7.22 2.71 6.49
C ILE A 76 -6.70 3.63 5.38
N LEU A 77 -5.69 3.17 4.65
CA LEU A 77 -5.18 3.80 3.45
C LEU A 77 -5.73 3.05 2.24
N LEU A 78 -6.45 3.77 1.39
CA LEU A 78 -7.01 3.29 0.14
C LEU A 78 -6.19 3.89 -0.99
N VAL A 79 -5.60 3.07 -1.87
CA VAL A 79 -4.84 3.57 -3.02
C VAL A 79 -5.34 2.88 -4.29
N ASN A 80 -5.78 3.68 -5.26
CA ASN A 80 -6.14 3.17 -6.58
C ASN A 80 -4.89 3.17 -7.48
N TRP A 81 -4.64 2.03 -8.08
CA TRP A 81 -3.55 1.76 -9.00
C TRP A 81 -4.10 1.29 -10.34
N GLU A 82 -3.38 1.56 -11.42
CA GLU A 82 -3.71 1.02 -12.75
C GLU A 82 -3.58 -0.51 -12.79
N THR A 83 -2.60 -1.07 -12.07
CA THR A 83 -2.31 -2.51 -12.02
C THR A 83 -1.75 -2.92 -10.66
N LEU A 84 -1.81 -4.22 -10.35
CA LEU A 84 -1.20 -4.76 -9.13
C LEU A 84 0.33 -4.60 -9.14
N GLU A 85 0.93 -4.75 -10.32
CA GLU A 85 2.36 -4.64 -10.57
C GLU A 85 2.86 -3.20 -10.38
N ALA A 86 2.06 -2.18 -10.75
CA ALA A 86 2.39 -0.77 -10.49
C ALA A 86 2.64 -0.52 -8.98
N HIS A 87 1.84 -1.15 -8.12
CA HIS A 87 2.06 -1.10 -6.68
C HIS A 87 3.20 -2.03 -6.21
N THR A 88 3.10 -3.32 -6.50
CA THR A 88 3.93 -4.36 -5.84
C THR A 88 5.34 -4.48 -6.41
N GLU A 89 5.52 -4.22 -7.70
CA GLU A 89 6.82 -4.21 -8.36
C GLU A 89 7.32 -2.78 -8.55
N GLY A 90 6.47 -1.89 -9.05
CA GLY A 90 6.79 -0.49 -9.33
C GLY A 90 7.09 0.28 -8.04
N PHE A 91 6.06 0.60 -7.26
CA PHE A 91 6.24 1.37 -6.03
C PHE A 91 7.10 0.62 -5.01
N ARG A 92 6.76 -0.59 -4.58
CA ARG A 92 7.52 -1.29 -3.53
C ARG A 92 8.95 -1.66 -3.93
N GLY A 93 9.24 -1.77 -5.22
CA GLY A 93 10.60 -1.98 -5.72
C GLY A 93 11.43 -0.70 -5.92
N SER A 94 10.83 0.48 -5.80
CA SER A 94 11.48 1.77 -6.10
C SER A 94 12.39 2.29 -4.98
N GLU A 95 13.30 3.20 -5.34
CA GLU A 95 14.05 4.01 -4.37
C GLU A 95 13.12 4.92 -3.55
N ALA A 96 12.08 5.47 -4.19
CA ALA A 96 11.06 6.30 -3.56
C ALA A 96 10.36 5.58 -2.39
N TYR A 97 10.16 4.26 -2.49
CA TYR A 97 9.63 3.48 -1.38
C TYR A 97 10.57 3.47 -0.16
N GLN A 98 11.89 3.56 -0.34
CA GLN A 98 12.80 3.66 0.81
C GLN A 98 12.55 4.93 1.63
N ASP A 99 12.24 6.05 0.96
CA ASP A 99 11.92 7.30 1.65
C ASP A 99 10.54 7.25 2.29
N TRP A 100 9.56 6.64 1.61
CA TRP A 100 8.27 6.31 2.23
C TRP A 100 8.44 5.50 3.52
N LYS A 101 9.27 4.45 3.51
CA LYS A 101 9.56 3.63 4.69
C LYS A 101 10.17 4.45 5.83
N LYS A 102 11.16 5.29 5.54
CA LYS A 102 11.79 6.15 6.55
C LYS A 102 10.78 7.06 7.21
N LEU A 103 9.89 7.67 6.42
CA LEU A 103 8.86 8.57 6.90
C LEU A 103 7.80 7.85 7.74
N LEU A 104 7.38 6.63 7.36
CA LEU A 104 6.15 6.06 7.92
C LEU A 104 6.32 4.79 8.75
N HIS A 105 7.25 3.89 8.43
CA HIS A 105 7.27 2.54 9.02
C HIS A 105 7.45 2.53 10.54
N HIS A 106 8.12 3.55 11.09
CA HIS A 106 8.38 3.62 12.52
C HIS A 106 7.13 3.95 13.35
N PHE A 107 6.04 4.43 12.73
CA PHE A 107 4.76 4.67 13.39
C PHE A 107 3.97 3.40 13.66
N TYR A 108 4.24 2.29 12.97
CA TYR A 108 3.35 1.14 12.98
C TYR A 108 3.65 0.12 14.08
N ASP A 109 2.60 -0.36 14.73
CA ASP A 109 2.60 -1.51 15.64
C ASP A 109 1.16 -2.05 15.83
N PRO A 110 0.80 -3.23 15.29
CA PRO A 110 1.61 -4.11 14.45
C PRO A 110 1.87 -3.52 13.05
N PHE A 111 2.72 -4.18 12.28
CA PHE A 111 2.98 -3.80 10.89
C PHE A 111 1.70 -3.90 10.03
N PRO A 112 1.51 -3.02 9.01
CA PRO A 112 0.27 -2.99 8.25
C PRO A 112 -0.08 -4.30 7.52
N THR A 113 -1.36 -4.67 7.56
CA THR A 113 -1.94 -5.65 6.62
C THR A 113 -2.31 -4.93 5.33
N VAL A 114 -1.94 -5.50 4.18
CA VAL A 114 -2.20 -4.93 2.86
C VAL A 114 -2.87 -5.96 1.96
N GLU A 115 -3.99 -5.59 1.37
CA GLU A 115 -4.80 -6.42 0.46
C GLU A 115 -5.15 -5.63 -0.81
N HIS A 116 -5.52 -6.36 -1.87
CA HIS A 116 -5.83 -5.78 -3.19
C HIS A 116 -7.17 -6.28 -3.71
N TYR A 117 -7.98 -5.36 -4.23
CA TYR A 117 -9.31 -5.64 -4.76
C TYR A 117 -9.44 -5.12 -6.18
N ILE A 118 -10.24 -5.81 -6.97
CA ILE A 118 -10.59 -5.41 -8.33
C ILE A 118 -11.53 -4.19 -8.26
N THR A 119 -11.22 -3.13 -9.02
CA THR A 119 -12.15 -2.02 -9.28
C THR A 119 -12.63 -2.07 -10.73
N PRO A 120 -13.96 -2.13 -10.97
CA PRO A 120 -14.52 -2.14 -12.32
C PRO A 120 -14.41 -0.78 -13.04
#